data_AF-A0A2P6RVA7-F1
#
_entry.id   AF-A0A2P6RVA7-F1
#
_cell.length_a   1.000
_cell.length_b   1.000
_cell.length_c   1.000
_cell.angle_alpha   90.00
_cell.angle_beta   90.00
_cell.angle_gamma   90.00
#
_symmetry.space_group_name_H-M   'P 1'
#
loop_
_entity.id
_entity.type
_entity.pdbx_description
1 polymer ?
#
loop_
_entity_poly.entity_id
_entity_poly.type
_entity_poly.pdbx_seq_one_letter_code
_entity_poly.pdbx_strand_id
1 'polypeptide(L)'
;MPQTGNETTTFTLAHPLPDKKESLINKTVRRVEAFVIPKECRKLVISSAANKWRDFKSKLTKKYIIPFIDTPELLENPPDDYRCINKEHWEQFVAERISDAFQELREAQIEKRKENKYPHRMARKGNANLQEELSATIPIEELDRATMWVKARQDKNGNFKAVEVQETANKIQKLKQKESDGSITTQGSDDVLTLALGRPEHPGRWGTRSNMVYTVNDIDEIRAEWAEHVLKFPEN
;
A
#
# COMPACT_ATOMS: atom_id res chain seq x y z
N MET A 1 2.42 -36.85 45.46
CA MET A 1 1.78 -35.94 46.44
C MET A 1 2.83 -34.94 46.88
N PRO A 2 2.52 -33.63 46.84
CA PRO A 2 3.48 -32.54 46.71
C PRO A 2 3.88 -31.96 48.06
N GLN A 3 5.05 -31.32 48.13
CA GLN A 3 5.37 -30.36 49.18
C GLN A 3 5.64 -29.02 48.49
N THR A 4 4.73 -28.10 48.79
CA THR A 4 4.66 -26.69 48.40
C THR A 4 5.83 -25.91 48.99
N GLY A 5 6.56 -25.19 48.14
CA GLY A 5 7.56 -24.20 48.52
C GLY A 5 7.15 -22.84 47.96
N ASN A 6 6.36 -22.12 48.74
CA ASN A 6 5.89 -20.77 48.51
C ASN A 6 6.96 -19.80 49.02
N GLU A 7 7.80 -19.29 48.13
CA GLU A 7 8.77 -18.24 48.45
C GLU A 7 8.18 -16.87 48.09
N THR A 8 7.68 -16.20 49.13
CA THR A 8 7.39 -14.77 49.12
C THR A 8 8.71 -14.02 49.28
N THR A 9 9.12 -13.25 48.25
CA THR A 9 10.18 -12.26 48.40
C THR A 9 9.60 -10.88 48.17
N THR A 10 9.41 -10.17 49.29
CA THR A 10 9.11 -8.74 49.35
C THR A 10 10.44 -7.99 49.50
N PHE A 11 10.71 -7.01 48.64
CA PHE A 11 11.72 -5.99 48.93
C PHE A 11 11.24 -4.62 48.45
N THR A 12 11.28 -3.64 49.35
CA THR A 12 10.75 -2.29 49.15
C THR A 12 11.88 -1.26 49.21
N LEU A 13 11.77 -0.28 48.31
CA LEU A 13 12.33 1.08 48.30
C LEU A 13 13.80 1.31 47.90
N ALA A 14 13.97 1.74 46.65
CA ALA A 14 14.71 2.97 46.35
C ALA A 14 13.84 3.81 45.40
N HIS A 15 13.46 5.02 45.82
CA HIS A 15 12.75 5.97 44.97
C HIS A 15 13.63 6.39 43.78
N PRO A 16 13.04 6.61 42.60
CA PRO A 16 13.07 7.97 42.06
C PRO A 16 11.77 8.40 41.35
N LEU A 17 11.31 9.59 41.74
CA LEU A 17 10.57 10.60 40.96
C LEU A 17 9.17 10.27 40.38
N PRO A 18 8.22 11.24 40.42
CA PRO A 18 6.82 10.96 40.16
C PRO A 18 6.49 10.88 38.66
N ASP A 19 6.04 9.69 38.23
CA ASP A 19 5.44 9.36 36.94
C ASP A 19 4.14 10.13 36.65
N LYS A 20 4.25 11.45 36.45
CA LYS A 20 3.12 12.27 35.99
C LYS A 20 2.77 12.04 34.51
N LYS A 21 3.57 11.26 33.75
CA LYS A 21 3.26 10.85 32.37
C LYS A 21 2.29 9.67 32.31
N GLU A 22 2.35 8.72 33.25
CA GLU A 22 1.47 7.53 33.23
C GLU A 22 0.04 7.80 33.73
N SER A 23 -0.15 8.78 34.63
CA SER A 23 -1.46 9.02 35.24
C SER A 23 -2.47 9.70 34.30
N LEU A 24 -2.00 10.42 33.27
CA LEU A 24 -2.85 11.16 32.33
C LEU A 24 -3.31 10.28 31.15
N ILE A 25 -2.45 9.38 30.67
CA ILE A 25 -2.76 8.46 29.57
C ILE A 25 -3.83 7.44 30.02
N ASN A 26 -3.70 6.93 31.25
CA ASN A 26 -4.65 5.96 31.81
C ASN A 26 -6.04 6.55 32.15
N LYS A 27 -6.18 7.88 32.24
CA LYS A 27 -7.45 8.54 32.58
C LYS A 27 -8.28 8.87 31.34
N THR A 28 -7.65 9.12 30.21
CA THR A 28 -8.31 9.52 28.95
C THR A 28 -8.66 8.32 28.06
N VAL A 29 -8.01 7.16 28.24
CA VAL A 29 -8.23 5.93 27.42
C VAL A 29 -9.18 4.92 28.11
N ARG A 30 -9.97 5.33 29.10
CA ARG A 30 -10.99 4.45 29.74
C ARG A 30 -12.27 4.31 28.90
N ARG A 31 -12.17 3.82 27.66
CA ARG A 31 -13.24 3.08 26.95
C ARG A 31 -12.80 2.56 25.57
N VAL A 32 -11.76 1.74 25.53
CA VAL A 32 -11.63 0.79 24.42
C VAL A 32 -11.54 -0.58 25.07
N GLU A 33 -12.63 -1.35 24.98
CA GLU A 33 -12.61 -2.75 25.35
C GLU A 33 -11.48 -3.41 24.56
N ALA A 34 -10.50 -3.97 25.26
CA ALA A 34 -9.38 -4.64 24.61
C ALA A 34 -9.93 -5.84 23.83
N PHE A 35 -9.94 -5.75 22.50
CA PHE A 35 -10.37 -6.85 21.66
C PHE A 35 -9.31 -7.94 21.71
N VAL A 36 -9.65 -9.09 22.27
CA VAL A 36 -8.79 -10.28 22.25
C VAL A 36 -8.74 -10.78 20.80
N ILE A 37 -7.63 -10.54 20.11
CA ILE A 37 -7.43 -11.00 18.74
C ILE A 37 -6.83 -12.42 18.78
N PRO A 38 -7.48 -13.41 18.15
CA PRO A 38 -6.88 -14.74 17.97
C PRO A 38 -5.54 -14.64 17.23
N LYS A 39 -4.54 -15.43 17.65
CA LYS A 39 -3.17 -15.38 17.10
C LYS A 39 -3.16 -15.53 15.56
N GLU A 40 -4.05 -16.35 15.01
CA GLU A 40 -4.22 -16.58 13.58
C GLU A 40 -4.64 -15.31 12.80
N CYS A 41 -5.46 -14.46 13.42
CA CYS A 41 -5.97 -13.24 12.81
C CYS A 41 -5.02 -12.04 12.99
N ARG A 42 -4.00 -12.15 13.85
CA ARG A 42 -3.09 -11.04 14.21
C ARG A 42 -2.47 -10.37 12.99
N LYS A 43 -1.93 -11.16 12.05
CA LYS A 43 -1.30 -10.63 10.83
C LYS A 43 -2.29 -9.85 9.97
N LEU A 44 -3.51 -10.37 9.81
CA LEU A 44 -4.56 -9.73 9.01
C LEU A 44 -5.02 -8.41 9.64
N VAL A 45 -5.29 -8.42 10.95
CA VAL A 45 -5.76 -7.23 11.66
C VAL A 45 -4.68 -6.13 11.65
N ILE A 46 -3.43 -6.46 11.98
CA ILE A 46 -2.32 -5.49 11.96
C ILE A 46 -2.12 -4.94 10.55
N SER A 47 -2.15 -5.80 9.53
CA SER A 47 -2.02 -5.35 8.12
C SER A 47 -3.18 -4.41 7.73
N SER A 48 -4.40 -4.71 8.16
CA SER A 48 -5.57 -3.86 7.93
C SER A 48 -5.43 -2.51 8.63
N ALA A 49 -5.03 -2.50 9.90
CA ALA A 49 -4.83 -1.28 10.68
C ALA A 49 -3.74 -0.40 10.06
N ALA A 50 -2.58 -0.98 9.71
CA ALA A 50 -1.50 -0.27 9.04
C ALA A 50 -1.95 0.37 7.72
N ASN A 51 -2.76 -0.33 6.92
CA ASN A 51 -3.33 0.23 5.69
C ASN A 51 -4.28 1.39 5.99
N LYS A 52 -5.20 1.25 6.96
CA LYS A 52 -6.12 2.33 7.35
C LYS A 52 -5.39 3.57 7.85
N TRP A 53 -4.35 3.37 8.65
CA TRP A 53 -3.53 4.48 9.15
C TRP A 53 -2.78 5.18 8.02
N ARG A 54 -2.24 4.42 7.06
CA ARG A 54 -1.62 5.00 5.85
C ARG A 54 -2.61 5.85 5.06
N ASP A 55 -3.81 5.33 4.85
CA ASP A 55 -4.88 6.04 4.13
C ASP A 55 -5.32 7.30 4.88
N PHE A 56 -5.38 7.22 6.21
CA PHE A 56 -5.66 8.36 7.09
C PHE A 56 -4.60 9.47 6.96
N LYS A 57 -3.31 9.16 7.12
CA LYS A 57 -2.22 10.14 6.94
C LYS A 57 -2.23 10.74 5.53
N SER A 58 -2.48 9.92 4.51
CA SER A 58 -2.65 10.39 3.12
C SER A 58 -3.85 11.33 2.97
N LYS A 59 -4.97 11.06 3.62
CA LYS A 59 -6.17 11.91 3.59
C LYS A 59 -5.88 13.26 4.24
N LEU A 60 -5.27 13.26 5.42
CA LEU A 60 -4.87 14.48 6.13
C LEU A 60 -3.98 15.37 5.25
N THR A 61 -2.93 14.78 4.70
CA THR A 61 -1.97 15.47 3.83
C THR A 61 -2.67 16.07 2.60
N LYS A 62 -3.49 15.30 1.89
CA LYS A 62 -4.11 15.75 0.63
C LYS A 62 -5.21 16.80 0.81
N LYS A 63 -5.99 16.72 1.89
CA LYS A 63 -7.16 17.57 2.06
C LYS A 63 -6.91 18.78 2.94
N TYR A 64 -6.02 18.66 3.93
CA TYR A 64 -5.87 19.67 4.97
C TYR A 64 -4.47 20.25 5.07
N ILE A 65 -3.47 19.66 4.40
CA ILE A 65 -2.11 20.24 4.37
C ILE A 65 -1.82 20.83 3.00
N ILE A 66 -1.79 20.00 1.95
CA ILE A 66 -1.40 20.40 0.58
C ILE A 66 -2.13 21.66 0.07
N PRO A 67 -3.46 21.80 0.23
CA PRO A 67 -4.17 22.99 -0.24
C PRO A 67 -3.80 24.29 0.49
N PHE A 68 -3.20 24.17 1.67
CA PHE A 68 -2.94 25.29 2.59
C PHE A 68 -1.45 25.43 2.93
N ILE A 69 -0.54 24.80 2.16
CA ILE A 69 0.91 24.89 2.38
C ILE A 69 1.38 26.36 2.38
N ASP A 70 0.83 27.18 1.48
CA ASP A 70 1.19 28.59 1.34
C ASP A 70 0.52 29.50 2.40
N THR A 71 -0.37 28.96 3.23
CA THR A 71 -1.15 29.67 4.24
C THR A 71 -0.97 29.02 5.62
N PRO A 72 0.13 29.32 6.33
CA PRO A 72 0.48 28.64 7.58
C PRO A 72 -0.53 28.87 8.71
N GLU A 73 -1.26 29.99 8.70
CA GLU A 73 -2.29 30.31 9.69
C GLU A 73 -3.43 29.26 9.74
N LEU A 74 -3.76 28.66 8.60
CA LEU A 74 -4.81 27.65 8.50
C LEU A 74 -4.35 26.25 8.95
N LEU A 75 -3.05 26.08 9.18
CA LEU A 75 -2.43 24.83 9.61
C LEU A 75 -2.09 24.80 11.10
N GLU A 76 -2.36 25.88 11.84
CA GLU A 76 -2.00 25.97 13.26
C GLU A 76 -2.75 24.93 14.11
N ASN A 77 -3.99 24.62 13.74
CA ASN A 77 -4.85 23.70 14.47
C ASN A 77 -5.25 22.50 13.62
N PRO A 78 -5.46 21.33 14.25
CA PRO A 78 -6.03 20.17 13.56
C PRO A 78 -7.40 20.51 12.94
N PRO A 79 -7.78 19.85 11.84
CA PRO A 79 -9.09 20.02 11.25
C PRO A 79 -10.23 19.72 12.23
N ASP A 80 -11.37 20.39 12.10
CA ASP A 80 -12.54 20.19 12.97
C ASP A 80 -13.00 18.72 13.04
N ASP A 81 -12.99 18.03 11.90
CA ASP A 81 -13.31 16.60 11.79
C ASP A 81 -12.37 15.70 12.64
N TYR A 82 -11.20 16.22 13.00
CA TYR A 82 -10.10 15.52 13.67
C TYR A 82 -9.58 16.28 14.89
N ARG A 83 -10.47 16.96 15.62
CA ARG A 83 -10.14 17.64 16.88
C ARG A 83 -9.58 16.71 17.97
N CYS A 84 -9.71 15.40 17.80
CA CYS A 84 -9.10 14.39 18.66
C CYS A 84 -7.57 14.27 18.51
N ILE A 85 -6.97 14.86 17.47
CA ILE A 85 -5.53 14.90 17.30
C ILE A 85 -4.97 16.00 18.20
N ASN A 86 -3.95 15.67 19.01
CA ASN A 86 -3.26 16.64 19.84
C ASN A 86 -2.56 17.70 18.97
N LYS A 87 -2.60 18.97 19.39
CA LYS A 87 -1.98 20.08 18.67
C LYS A 87 -0.48 19.84 18.41
N GLU A 88 0.25 19.35 19.42
CA GLU A 88 1.68 19.03 19.29
C GLU A 88 1.96 17.96 18.21
N HIS A 89 1.18 16.89 18.17
CA HIS A 89 1.32 15.85 17.15
C HIS A 89 0.94 16.36 15.77
N TRP A 90 -0.05 17.25 15.69
CA TRP A 90 -0.44 17.90 14.45
C TRP A 90 0.67 18.81 13.91
N GLU A 91 1.27 19.64 14.75
CA GLU A 91 2.39 20.52 14.37
C GLU A 91 3.59 19.71 13.85
N GLN A 92 3.97 18.63 14.55
CA GLN A 92 5.03 17.73 14.10
C GLN A 92 4.70 17.10 12.75
N PHE A 93 3.46 16.63 12.58
CA PHE A 93 3.00 16.03 11.32
C PHE A 93 2.99 17.05 10.17
N VAL A 94 2.55 18.27 10.40
CA VAL A 94 2.56 19.35 9.40
C VAL A 94 4.00 19.68 9.00
N ALA A 95 4.91 19.83 9.97
CA ALA A 95 6.33 20.09 9.69
C ALA A 95 6.96 18.99 8.83
N GLU A 96 6.69 17.71 9.14
CA GLU A 96 7.14 16.56 8.34
C GLU A 96 6.61 16.65 6.89
N ARG A 97 5.32 16.97 6.71
CA ARG A 97 4.68 16.99 5.38
C ARG A 97 5.04 18.21 4.55
N ILE A 98 5.41 19.33 5.17
CA ILE A 98 5.86 20.53 4.45
C ILE A 98 7.33 20.41 4.05
N SER A 99 8.12 19.58 4.73
CA SER A 99 9.55 19.41 4.43
C SER A 99 9.84 19.14 2.95
N ASP A 100 10.88 19.78 2.42
CA ASP A 100 11.29 19.65 1.02
C ASP A 100 11.57 18.19 0.65
N ALA A 101 12.25 17.45 1.53
CA ALA A 101 12.53 16.03 1.33
C ALA A 101 11.25 15.20 1.13
N PHE A 102 10.18 15.50 1.88
CA PHE A 102 8.90 14.82 1.70
C PHE A 102 8.24 15.20 0.38
N GLN A 103 8.27 16.48 0.00
CA GLN A 103 7.67 16.96 -1.25
C GLN A 103 8.38 16.37 -2.47
N GLU A 104 9.71 16.38 -2.51
CA GLU A 104 10.49 15.79 -3.58
C GLU A 104 10.19 14.30 -3.75
N LEU A 105 10.18 13.54 -2.64
CA LEU A 105 9.82 12.12 -2.67
C LEU A 105 8.41 11.91 -3.19
N ARG A 106 7.46 12.72 -2.74
CA ARG A 106 6.06 12.65 -3.17
C ARG A 106 5.94 12.92 -4.67
N GLU A 107 6.57 13.97 -5.17
CA GLU A 107 6.56 14.34 -6.59
C GLU A 107 7.20 13.26 -7.45
N ALA A 108 8.37 12.74 -7.07
CA ALA A 108 9.01 11.63 -7.78
C ALA A 108 8.10 10.40 -7.87
N GLN A 109 7.31 10.10 -6.82
CA GLN A 109 6.35 8.99 -6.85
C GLN A 109 5.12 9.29 -7.70
N ILE A 110 4.68 10.55 -7.77
CA ILE A 110 3.61 10.99 -8.66
C ILE A 110 4.04 10.84 -10.12
N GLU A 111 5.24 11.31 -10.47
CA GLU A 111 5.79 11.21 -11.82
C GLU A 111 5.96 9.74 -12.25
N LYS A 112 6.55 8.89 -11.41
CA LYS A 112 6.62 7.44 -11.66
C LYS A 112 5.24 6.80 -11.90
N ARG A 113 4.20 7.29 -11.23
CA ARG A 113 2.83 6.80 -11.44
C ARG A 113 2.25 7.28 -12.77
N LYS A 114 2.53 8.53 -13.18
CA LYS A 114 2.10 9.10 -14.47
C LYS A 114 2.72 8.36 -15.65
N GLU A 115 3.93 7.84 -15.50
CA GLU A 115 4.61 7.03 -16.54
C GLU A 115 3.88 5.72 -16.89
N ASN A 116 2.94 5.25 -16.05
CA ASN A 116 2.13 4.08 -16.36
C ASN A 116 1.06 4.38 -17.42
N LYS A 117 1.47 4.37 -18.70
CA LYS A 117 0.62 4.63 -19.87
C LYS A 117 -0.54 3.66 -20.04
N TYR A 118 -0.34 2.39 -19.67
CA TYR A 118 -1.27 1.30 -19.98
C TYR A 118 -1.77 0.57 -18.71
N PRO A 119 -2.62 1.22 -17.89
CA PRO A 119 -3.15 0.62 -16.68
C PRO A 119 -4.00 -0.61 -17.01
N HIS A 120 -3.75 -1.72 -16.30
CA HIS A 120 -4.57 -2.93 -16.38
C HIS A 120 -5.96 -2.68 -15.75
N ARG A 121 -6.97 -3.43 -16.21
CA ARG A 121 -8.37 -3.26 -15.82
C ARG A 121 -8.95 -4.42 -15.01
N MET A 122 -8.12 -5.38 -14.65
CA MET A 122 -8.52 -6.59 -13.92
C MET A 122 -8.72 -6.36 -12.40
N ALA A 123 -8.68 -5.12 -11.93
CA ALA A 123 -8.76 -4.79 -10.51
C ALA A 123 -7.72 -5.57 -9.67
N ARG A 124 -8.17 -6.38 -8.71
CA ARG A 124 -7.30 -7.21 -7.86
C ARG A 124 -6.93 -8.55 -8.49
N LYS A 125 -7.51 -8.88 -9.63
CA LYS A 125 -7.23 -10.14 -10.32
C LYS A 125 -5.85 -10.02 -10.98
N GLY A 126 -4.96 -10.93 -10.57
CA GLY A 126 -3.61 -11.04 -11.13
C GLY A 126 -3.60 -11.69 -12.52
N ASN A 127 -2.44 -11.65 -13.19
CA ASN A 127 -2.26 -12.31 -14.48
C ASN A 127 -2.41 -13.83 -14.41
N ALA A 128 -2.02 -14.46 -13.30
CA ALA A 128 -2.19 -15.91 -13.09
C ALA A 128 -3.67 -16.31 -13.18
N ASN A 129 -4.55 -15.61 -12.47
CA ASN A 129 -5.99 -15.86 -12.51
C ASN A 129 -6.60 -15.50 -13.88
N LEU A 130 -6.03 -14.53 -14.61
CA LEU A 130 -6.45 -14.26 -15.99
C LEU A 130 -6.10 -15.43 -16.91
N GLN A 131 -4.88 -15.95 -16.79
CA GLN A 131 -4.41 -17.07 -17.59
C GLN A 131 -5.25 -18.32 -17.32
N GLU A 132 -5.57 -18.60 -16.07
CA GLU A 132 -6.44 -19.72 -15.68
C GLU A 132 -7.83 -19.61 -16.33
N GLU A 133 -8.46 -18.42 -16.29
CA GLU A 133 -9.76 -18.23 -16.97
C GLU A 133 -9.67 -18.38 -18.49
N LEU A 134 -8.58 -17.90 -19.11
CA LEU A 134 -8.39 -18.05 -20.56
C LEU A 134 -8.06 -19.49 -20.95
N SER A 135 -7.41 -20.25 -20.06
CA SER A 135 -7.05 -21.66 -20.28
C SER A 135 -8.25 -22.58 -20.46
N ALA A 136 -9.42 -22.15 -19.99
CA ALA A 136 -10.69 -22.86 -20.20
C ALA A 136 -11.16 -22.83 -21.66
N THR A 137 -10.66 -21.91 -22.49
CA THR A 137 -11.07 -21.74 -23.89
C THR A 137 -9.89 -21.87 -24.86
N ILE A 138 -8.69 -21.46 -24.46
CA ILE A 138 -7.49 -21.44 -25.28
C ILE A 138 -6.42 -22.27 -24.56
N PRO A 139 -5.79 -23.28 -25.20
CA PRO A 139 -4.67 -24.00 -24.60
C PRO A 139 -3.59 -23.06 -24.08
N ILE A 140 -2.97 -23.41 -22.95
CA ILE A 140 -1.96 -22.54 -22.30
C ILE A 140 -0.77 -22.30 -23.21
N GLU A 141 -0.42 -23.27 -24.03
CA GLU A 141 0.67 -23.23 -25.01
C GLU A 141 0.39 -22.22 -26.14
N GLU A 142 -0.88 -21.92 -26.41
CA GLU A 142 -1.31 -20.94 -27.42
C GLU A 142 -1.56 -19.55 -26.82
N LEU A 143 -1.52 -19.42 -25.49
CA LEU A 143 -1.69 -18.15 -24.78
C LEU A 143 -0.43 -17.31 -24.86
N ASP A 144 -0.33 -16.52 -25.92
CA ASP A 144 0.75 -15.57 -26.08
C ASP A 144 0.61 -14.35 -25.14
N ARG A 145 1.76 -13.77 -24.81
CA ARG A 145 1.87 -12.60 -23.94
C ARG A 145 1.12 -11.39 -24.49
N ALA A 146 1.01 -11.25 -25.81
CA ALA A 146 0.26 -10.16 -26.43
C ALA A 146 -1.25 -10.31 -26.21
N THR A 147 -1.82 -11.53 -26.28
CA THR A 147 -3.24 -11.76 -25.90
C THR A 147 -3.47 -11.47 -24.43
N MET A 148 -2.58 -11.92 -23.54
CA MET A 148 -2.68 -11.59 -22.12
C MET A 148 -2.68 -10.08 -21.88
N TRP A 149 -1.79 -9.34 -22.56
CA TRP A 149 -1.72 -7.89 -22.44
C TRP A 149 -3.02 -7.19 -22.87
N VAL A 150 -3.61 -7.64 -23.98
CA VAL A 150 -4.88 -7.13 -24.51
C VAL A 150 -6.03 -7.45 -23.57
N LYS A 151 -6.21 -8.71 -23.18
CA LYS A 151 -7.29 -9.17 -22.29
C LYS A 151 -7.22 -8.50 -20.92
N ALA A 152 -6.02 -8.28 -20.38
CA ALA A 152 -5.83 -7.58 -19.10
C ALA A 152 -6.30 -6.12 -19.10
N ARG A 153 -6.48 -5.52 -20.28
CA ARG A 153 -6.82 -4.09 -20.47
C ARG A 153 -8.20 -3.87 -21.07
N GLN A 154 -8.87 -4.93 -21.49
CA GLN A 154 -10.27 -4.92 -21.89
C GLN A 154 -11.19 -4.88 -20.66
N ASP A 155 -12.37 -4.33 -20.83
CA ASP A 155 -13.48 -4.53 -19.90
C ASP A 155 -14.27 -5.80 -20.21
N LYS A 156 -15.33 -6.05 -19.44
CA LYS A 156 -16.21 -7.21 -19.62
C LYS A 156 -16.88 -7.26 -20.99
N ASN A 157 -16.98 -6.13 -21.68
CA ASN A 157 -17.59 -5.99 -23.00
C ASN A 157 -16.54 -6.00 -24.12
N GLY A 158 -15.25 -6.13 -23.79
CA GLY A 158 -14.15 -6.09 -24.76
C GLY A 158 -13.65 -4.69 -25.12
N ASN A 159 -14.17 -3.63 -24.48
CA ASN A 159 -13.81 -2.24 -24.77
C ASN A 159 -12.60 -1.77 -23.96
N PHE A 160 -11.94 -0.72 -24.47
CA PHE A 160 -10.79 -0.09 -23.83
C PHE A 160 -11.15 1.32 -23.35
N LYS A 161 -10.60 1.69 -22.19
CA LYS A 161 -10.88 3.02 -21.59
C LYS A 161 -10.11 4.14 -22.26
N ALA A 162 -8.85 3.89 -22.65
CA ALA A 162 -7.96 4.89 -23.22
C ALA A 162 -7.72 4.59 -24.70
N VAL A 163 -7.75 5.64 -25.53
CA VAL A 163 -7.54 5.55 -26.97
C VAL A 163 -6.16 4.96 -27.29
N GLU A 164 -5.12 5.37 -26.56
CA GLU A 164 -3.75 4.84 -26.72
C GLU A 164 -3.66 3.31 -26.51
N VAL A 165 -4.46 2.77 -25.57
CA VAL A 165 -4.51 1.33 -25.32
C VAL A 165 -5.17 0.61 -26.48
N GLN A 166 -6.25 1.18 -27.03
CA GLN A 166 -6.94 0.66 -28.21
C GLN A 166 -6.02 0.66 -29.43
N GLU A 167 -5.30 1.76 -29.69
CA GLU A 167 -4.35 1.86 -30.79
C GLU A 167 -3.24 0.82 -30.68
N THR A 168 -2.73 0.60 -29.47
CA THR A 168 -1.72 -0.43 -29.21
C THR A 168 -2.30 -1.83 -29.41
N ALA A 169 -3.52 -2.11 -28.97
CA ALA A 169 -4.20 -3.39 -29.22
C ALA A 169 -4.42 -3.63 -30.72
N ASN A 170 -4.80 -2.60 -31.48
CA ASN A 170 -4.93 -2.68 -32.93
C ASN A 170 -3.57 -2.94 -33.61
N LYS A 171 -2.50 -2.31 -33.11
CA LYS A 171 -1.12 -2.56 -33.57
C LYS A 171 -0.69 -4.00 -33.31
N ILE A 172 -0.99 -4.54 -32.13
CA ILE A 172 -0.76 -5.96 -31.78
C ILE A 172 -1.48 -6.86 -32.78
N GLN A 173 -2.77 -6.62 -33.04
CA GLN A 173 -3.55 -7.45 -33.97
C GLN A 173 -2.95 -7.45 -35.39
N LYS A 174 -2.52 -6.29 -35.89
CA LYS A 174 -1.85 -6.17 -37.19
C LYS A 174 -0.52 -6.92 -37.22
N LEU A 175 0.25 -6.89 -36.13
CA LEU A 175 1.52 -7.62 -36.04
C LEU A 175 1.32 -9.13 -35.98
N LYS A 176 0.31 -9.61 -35.25
CA LYS A 176 -0.07 -11.03 -35.24
C LYS A 176 -0.44 -11.57 -36.62
N GLN A 177 -1.18 -10.77 -37.41
CA GLN A 177 -1.51 -11.13 -38.79
C GLN A 177 -0.23 -11.27 -39.63
N LYS A 178 0.68 -10.28 -39.56
CA LYS A 178 1.96 -10.34 -40.28
C LYS A 178 2.84 -11.51 -39.86
N GLU A 179 2.80 -11.90 -38.60
CA GLU A 179 3.52 -13.07 -38.08
C GLU A 179 2.95 -14.36 -38.65
N SER A 180 1.62 -14.47 -38.68
CA SER A 180 0.91 -15.62 -39.27
C SER A 180 1.18 -15.74 -40.78
N ASP A 181 1.30 -14.60 -41.47
CA ASP A 181 1.65 -14.53 -42.90
C ASP A 181 3.14 -14.80 -43.17
N GLY A 182 3.97 -14.98 -42.12
CA GLY A 182 5.42 -15.19 -42.23
C GLY A 182 6.23 -13.94 -42.59
N SER A 183 5.60 -12.76 -42.61
CA SER A 183 6.25 -11.48 -42.93
C SER A 183 7.14 -10.96 -41.79
N ILE A 184 6.90 -11.40 -40.56
CA ILE A 184 7.76 -11.11 -39.40
C ILE A 184 8.06 -12.40 -38.67
N THR A 185 9.29 -12.53 -38.17
CA THR A 185 9.69 -13.63 -37.29
C THR A 185 9.89 -13.08 -35.90
N THR A 186 9.19 -13.62 -34.91
CA THR A 186 9.43 -13.31 -33.50
C THR A 186 10.26 -14.43 -32.88
N GLN A 187 11.22 -14.07 -32.04
CA GLN A 187 12.04 -15.02 -31.30
C GLN A 187 12.33 -14.51 -29.90
N GLY A 188 12.11 -15.38 -28.91
CA GLY A 188 12.42 -15.08 -27.51
C GLY A 188 11.75 -13.79 -27.02
N SER A 189 12.57 -12.81 -26.64
CA SER A 189 12.15 -11.50 -26.10
C SER A 189 11.64 -10.52 -27.15
N ASP A 190 11.87 -10.77 -28.44
CA ASP A 190 11.40 -9.92 -29.54
C ASP A 190 10.03 -10.42 -30.02
N ASP A 191 9.09 -10.55 -29.08
CA ASP A 191 7.71 -10.97 -29.32
C ASP A 191 6.85 -9.85 -29.92
N VAL A 192 5.66 -10.22 -30.42
CA VAL A 192 4.69 -9.27 -31.01
C VAL A 192 4.39 -8.09 -30.07
N LEU A 193 4.35 -8.35 -28.76
CA LEU A 193 4.07 -7.32 -27.77
C LEU A 193 5.21 -6.32 -27.66
N THR A 194 6.46 -6.78 -27.66
CA THR A 194 7.66 -5.94 -27.60
C THR A 194 7.76 -5.02 -28.82
N LEU A 195 7.47 -5.56 -30.02
CA LEU A 195 7.36 -4.78 -31.25
C LEU A 195 6.21 -3.76 -31.20
N ALA A 196 5.08 -4.13 -30.61
CA ALA A 196 3.94 -3.23 -30.48
C ALA A 196 4.23 -2.06 -29.53
N LEU A 197 4.83 -2.34 -28.36
CA LEU A 197 5.15 -1.35 -27.34
C LEU A 197 6.36 -0.47 -27.70
N GLY A 198 7.22 -0.93 -28.62
CA GLY A 198 8.41 -0.19 -29.06
C GLY A 198 9.44 0.01 -27.94
N ARG A 199 9.42 -0.88 -26.94
CA ARG A 199 10.39 -0.90 -25.83
C ARG A 199 10.86 -2.34 -25.68
N PRO A 200 12.18 -2.58 -25.55
CA PRO A 200 12.69 -3.91 -25.26
C PRO A 200 12.05 -4.42 -23.97
N GLU A 201 11.79 -5.73 -23.92
CA GLU A 201 11.27 -6.35 -22.72
C GLU A 201 12.25 -6.12 -21.56
N HIS A 202 11.84 -5.32 -20.60
CA HIS A 202 12.53 -5.28 -19.33
C HIS A 202 12.18 -6.57 -18.59
N PRO A 203 13.16 -7.41 -18.21
CA PRO A 203 12.93 -8.49 -17.25
C PRO A 203 12.64 -7.85 -15.88
N GLY A 204 11.43 -7.35 -15.74
CA GLY A 204 10.96 -6.63 -14.58
C GLY A 204 10.54 -7.64 -13.52
N ARG A 205 11.35 -7.72 -12.46
CA ARG A 205 11.01 -8.23 -11.13
C ARG A 205 9.51 -8.03 -10.85
N TRP A 206 8.75 -9.13 -10.76
CA TRP A 206 7.40 -9.19 -10.18
C TRP A 206 7.46 -8.96 -8.66
N GLY A 207 8.27 -8.00 -8.23
CA GLY A 207 8.42 -7.59 -6.85
C GLY A 207 7.11 -6.95 -6.43
N THR A 208 6.47 -7.58 -5.46
CA THR A 208 5.43 -7.03 -4.61
C THR A 208 5.63 -5.52 -4.50
N ARG A 209 4.60 -4.74 -4.88
CA ARG A 209 4.60 -3.28 -4.76
C ARG A 209 4.83 -2.88 -3.30
N SER A 210 6.08 -2.76 -2.90
CA SER A 210 6.52 -2.09 -1.68
C SER A 210 7.10 -0.73 -2.05
N ASN A 211 6.49 0.00 -2.99
CA ASN A 211 6.66 1.45 -3.08
C ASN A 211 5.67 2.06 -2.10
N MET A 212 6.00 1.96 -0.81
CA MET A 212 5.26 2.60 0.25
C MET A 212 6.05 3.84 0.65
N VAL A 213 5.37 4.98 0.71
CA VAL A 213 5.86 6.31 1.15
C VAL A 213 6.18 6.32 2.66
N TYR A 214 6.52 5.15 3.18
CA TYR A 214 6.71 4.85 4.58
C TYR A 214 7.72 3.70 4.59
N THR A 215 8.88 3.97 5.16
CA THR A 215 9.93 2.99 5.43
C THR A 215 9.38 1.89 6.34
N VAL A 216 10.10 0.78 6.46
CA VAL A 216 9.75 -0.26 7.44
C VAL A 216 9.66 0.34 8.85
N ASN A 217 10.49 1.35 9.14
CA ASN A 217 10.50 2.09 10.39
C ASN A 217 9.18 2.84 10.63
N ASP A 218 8.62 3.50 9.61
CA ASP A 218 7.29 4.11 9.72
C ASP A 218 6.22 3.08 10.07
N ILE A 219 6.29 1.88 9.48
CA ILE A 219 5.33 0.80 9.78
C ILE A 219 5.53 0.28 11.22
N ASP A 220 6.76 0.26 11.72
CA ASP A 220 7.10 -0.16 13.08
C ASP A 220 6.75 0.89 14.13
N GLU A 221 6.87 2.18 13.83
CA GLU A 221 6.36 3.29 14.64
C GLU A 221 4.82 3.24 14.70
N ILE A 222 4.16 3.02 13.57
CA ILE A 222 2.70 2.81 13.52
C ILE A 222 2.31 1.59 14.35
N ARG A 223 3.10 0.51 14.31
CA ARG A 223 2.88 -0.69 15.12
C ARG A 223 3.07 -0.40 16.60
N ALA A 224 4.06 0.39 17.00
CA ALA A 224 4.32 0.77 18.38
C ALA A 224 3.21 1.67 18.93
N GLU A 225 2.87 2.75 18.22
CA GLU A 225 1.81 3.69 18.61
C GLU A 225 0.43 3.01 18.71
N TRP A 226 0.09 2.13 17.75
CA TRP A 226 -1.16 1.35 17.82
C TRP A 226 -1.14 0.23 18.86
N ALA A 227 0.01 -0.41 19.10
CA ALA A 227 0.13 -1.44 20.12
C ALA A 227 -0.07 -0.85 21.53
N GLU A 228 0.42 0.36 21.78
CA GLU A 228 0.17 1.08 23.04
C GLU A 228 -1.30 1.47 23.22
N HIS A 229 -1.99 1.87 22.14
CA HIS A 229 -3.32 2.47 22.23
C HIS A 229 -4.50 1.47 22.11
N VAL A 230 -4.32 0.31 21.46
CA VAL A 230 -5.48 -0.51 21.05
C VAL A 230 -5.35 -2.01 21.38
N LEU A 231 -4.14 -2.57 21.51
CA LEU A 231 -3.95 -4.03 21.57
C LEU A 231 -3.10 -4.46 22.77
N LYS A 232 -3.76 -4.78 23.89
CA LYS A 232 -3.11 -5.54 24.98
C LYS A 232 -2.94 -6.99 24.53
N PHE A 233 -1.71 -7.39 24.25
CA PHE A 233 -1.38 -8.79 24.03
C PHE A 233 -1.10 -9.45 25.39
N PRO A 234 -1.75 -10.57 25.74
CA PRO A 234 -1.39 -11.28 26.97
C PRO A 234 0.04 -11.80 26.86
N GLU A 235 0.86 -11.47 27.86
CA GLU A 235 2.18 -12.08 28.06
C GLU A 235 1.98 -13.54 28.49
N ASN A 236 2.74 -14.45 27.87
CA ASN A 236 2.82 -15.84 28.27
C ASN A 236 3.80 -16.00 29.42
#